data_AF-A0A0A1MPB3-F1
#
_entry.id   AF-A0A0A1MPB3-F1
#
_cell.length_a   1.000
_cell.length_b   1.000
_cell.length_c   1.000
_cell.angle_alpha   90.00
_cell.angle_beta   90.00
_cell.angle_gamma   90.00
#
_symmetry.space_group_name_H-M   'P 1'
#
loop_
_entity.id
_entity.type
_entity.pdbx_description
1 polymer ?
#
loop_
_entity_poly.entity_id
_entity_poly.type
_entity_poly.pdbx_seq_one_letter_code
_entity_poly.pdbx_strand_id
1 'polypeptide(L)'
;MTERIKVLKKDLSLYEKWILSGAVCGWGDEFKPYFDLVIFLWIPQNIRLQRLQQREFQRYGNEILAGGSKYDQSKVFLEWASLYDNAGMEVRSKTLQEHWMADLSCPILRIEGDYSVEEQVNIVLNYLNSN
;
A
#
# COMPACT_ATOMS: atom_id res chain seq x y z
N MET A 1 -10.58 -18.74 -9.44
CA MET A 1 -10.24 -17.38 -9.91
C MET A 1 -11.42 -16.45 -9.69
N THR A 2 -11.24 -15.40 -8.88
CA THR A 2 -12.31 -14.43 -8.55
C THR A 2 -12.61 -13.51 -9.75
N GLU A 3 -13.77 -12.84 -9.74
CA GLU A 3 -14.14 -11.88 -10.81
C GLU A 3 -13.11 -10.74 -10.93
N ARG A 4 -12.59 -10.26 -9.79
CA ARG A 4 -11.50 -9.27 -9.75
C ARG A 4 -10.29 -9.70 -10.56
N ILE A 5 -9.83 -10.94 -10.37
CA ILE A 5 -8.64 -11.45 -11.07
C ILE A 5 -8.90 -11.57 -12.57
N LYS A 6 -10.09 -12.03 -12.97
CA LYS A 6 -10.47 -12.15 -14.39
C LYS A 6 -10.44 -10.80 -15.10
N VAL A 7 -11.09 -9.79 -14.52
CA VAL A 7 -11.15 -8.44 -15.09
C VAL A 7 -9.76 -7.84 -15.17
N LEU A 8 -8.99 -7.89 -14.07
CA LEU A 8 -7.65 -7.32 -14.05
C LEU A 8 -6.73 -8.04 -15.05
N LYS A 9 -6.73 -9.36 -15.11
CA LYS A 9 -5.91 -10.13 -16.06
C LYS A 9 -6.22 -9.79 -17.52
N LYS A 10 -7.51 -9.59 -17.84
CA LYS A 10 -7.93 -9.12 -19.16
C LYS A 10 -7.35 -7.74 -19.45
N ASP A 11 -7.52 -6.78 -18.54
CA ASP A 11 -7.03 -5.41 -18.74
C ASP A 11 -5.51 -5.35 -18.87
N LEU A 12 -4.77 -6.08 -18.02
CA LEU A 12 -3.31 -6.15 -18.08
C LEU A 12 -2.80 -6.77 -19.39
N SER A 13 -3.59 -7.63 -20.05
CA SER A 13 -3.22 -8.19 -21.36
C SER A 13 -3.40 -7.23 -22.53
N LEU A 14 -4.12 -6.12 -22.35
CA LEU A 14 -4.38 -5.12 -23.39
C LEU A 14 -3.27 -4.08 -23.50
N TYR A 15 -2.42 -3.96 -22.47
CA TYR A 15 -1.38 -2.93 -22.39
C TYR A 15 -0.02 -3.58 -22.19
N GLU A 16 0.97 -3.11 -22.94
CA GLU A 16 2.36 -3.55 -22.80
C GLU A 16 2.97 -3.10 -21.46
N LYS A 17 2.58 -1.92 -20.97
CA LYS A 17 3.08 -1.33 -19.73
C LYS A 17 1.93 -0.91 -18.84
N TRP A 18 2.02 -1.22 -17.56
CA TRP A 18 0.99 -0.93 -16.58
C TRP A 18 1.58 -0.73 -15.19
N ILE A 19 0.84 -0.03 -14.33
CA ILE A 19 1.16 0.14 -12.92
C ILE A 19 -0.04 -0.34 -12.13
N LEU A 20 0.17 -1.32 -11.25
CA LEU A 20 -0.81 -1.77 -10.28
C LEU A 20 -0.46 -1.19 -8.90
N SER A 21 -1.40 -0.45 -8.30
CA SER A 21 -1.20 0.17 -6.98
C SER A 21 -2.19 -0.37 -5.95
N GLY A 22 -1.75 -0.43 -4.69
CA GLY A 22 -2.55 -0.87 -3.55
C GLY A 22 -2.07 -2.18 -2.94
N ALA A 23 -2.83 -2.68 -1.96
CA ALA A 23 -2.49 -3.91 -1.26
C ALA A 23 -2.91 -5.14 -2.08
N VAL A 24 -1.94 -5.73 -2.78
CA VAL A 24 -2.14 -6.92 -3.64
C VAL A 24 -1.83 -8.25 -2.95
N CYS A 25 -1.22 -8.22 -1.76
CA CYS A 25 -0.84 -9.43 -1.02
C CYS A 25 -2.04 -10.37 -0.80
N GLY A 26 -1.88 -11.64 -1.15
CA GLY A 26 -2.88 -12.70 -0.99
C GLY A 26 -3.81 -12.84 -2.19
N TRP A 27 -4.60 -11.81 -2.51
CA TRP A 27 -5.55 -11.91 -3.63
C TRP A 27 -4.88 -11.76 -5.01
N GLY A 28 -3.74 -11.07 -5.05
CA GLY A 28 -3.00 -10.75 -6.27
C GLY A 28 -1.81 -11.68 -6.52
N ASP A 29 -1.73 -12.82 -5.83
CA ASP A 29 -0.58 -13.74 -5.92
C ASP A 29 -0.40 -14.30 -7.34
N GLU A 30 -1.49 -14.49 -8.09
CA GLU A 30 -1.45 -14.88 -9.50
C GLU A 30 -0.71 -13.86 -10.39
N PHE A 31 -0.56 -12.60 -9.93
CA PHE A 31 0.11 -11.55 -10.66
C PHE A 31 1.63 -11.47 -10.37
N LYS A 32 2.14 -12.20 -9.36
CA LYS A 32 3.58 -12.19 -8.99
C LYS A 32 4.52 -12.36 -10.20
N PRO A 33 4.28 -13.32 -11.13
CA PRO A 33 5.18 -13.53 -12.27
C PRO A 33 5.14 -12.43 -13.33
N TYR A 34 4.18 -11.50 -13.27
CA TYR A 34 4.00 -10.44 -14.27
C TYR A 34 4.63 -9.11 -13.85
N PHE A 35 5.12 -8.98 -12.61
CA PHE A 35 5.78 -7.75 -12.18
C PHE A 35 7.21 -7.74 -12.69
N ASP A 36 7.59 -6.70 -13.42
CA ASP A 36 8.99 -6.41 -13.78
C ASP A 36 9.73 -5.65 -12.67
N LEU A 37 8.98 -4.93 -11.83
CA LEU A 37 9.46 -4.15 -10.69
C LEU A 37 8.36 -4.01 -9.65
N VAL A 38 8.70 -4.16 -8.38
CA VAL A 38 7.83 -3.79 -7.25
C VAL A 38 8.42 -2.61 -6.49
N ILE A 39 7.58 -1.61 -6.20
CA ILE A 39 7.96 -0.44 -5.42
C ILE A 39 7.30 -0.54 -4.04
N PHE A 40 8.13 -0.64 -3.00
CA PHE A 40 7.69 -0.71 -1.62
C PHE A 40 7.88 0.65 -0.95
N LEU A 41 6.78 1.25 -0.50
CA LEU A 41 6.78 2.52 0.22
C LEU A 41 6.57 2.29 1.71
N TRP A 42 7.49 2.78 2.53
CA TRP A 42 7.37 2.78 3.97
C TRP A 42 7.71 4.16 4.53
N ILE A 43 7.00 4.57 5.59
CA ILE A 43 7.22 5.83 6.29
C ILE A 43 7.07 5.57 7.79
N PRO A 44 7.82 6.27 8.67
CA PRO A 44 7.72 6.09 10.11
C PRO A 44 6.28 6.13 10.64
N GLN A 45 5.96 5.20 11.53
CA GLN A 45 4.61 4.96 12.05
C GLN A 45 3.94 6.23 12.58
N ASN A 46 4.66 7.04 13.37
CA ASN A 46 4.15 8.27 13.95
C ASN A 46 3.69 9.26 12.86
N ILE A 47 4.48 9.43 11.81
CA ILE A 47 4.15 10.30 10.68
C ILE A 47 2.96 9.72 9.89
N ARG A 48 2.96 8.41 9.64
CA ARG A 48 1.87 7.70 8.96
C ARG A 48 0.54 7.89 9.68
N LEU A 49 0.52 7.68 11.00
CA LEU A 49 -0.68 7.81 11.82
C LEU A 49 -1.18 9.26 11.88
N GLN A 50 -0.27 10.23 12.02
CA GLN A 50 -0.64 11.65 11.97
C GLN A 50 -1.30 12.01 10.63
N ARG A 51 -0.73 11.56 9.50
CA ARG A 51 -1.32 11.77 8.16
C ARG A 51 -2.66 11.05 7.98
N LEU A 52 -2.85 9.89 8.60
CA LEU A 52 -4.12 9.18 8.58
C LEU A 52 -5.19 9.93 9.38
N GLN A 53 -4.87 10.38 10.59
CA GLN A 53 -5.78 11.21 11.41
C GLN A 53 -6.21 12.48 10.69
N GLN A 54 -5.27 13.20 10.08
CA GLN A 54 -5.57 14.41 9.30
C GLN A 54 -6.50 14.10 8.12
N ARG A 55 -6.26 13.02 7.38
CA ARG A 55 -7.12 12.62 6.24
C ARG A 55 -8.51 12.16 6.68
N GLU A 56 -8.60 11.45 7.81
CA GLU A 56 -9.89 11.07 8.40
C GLU A 56 -10.71 12.33 8.76
N PHE A 57 -10.09 13.31 9.42
CA PHE A 57 -10.75 14.57 9.75
C PHE A 57 -11.11 15.38 8.50
N GLN A 58 -10.24 15.46 7.50
CA GLN A 58 -10.55 16.13 6.23
C GLN A 58 -11.75 15.52 5.51
N ARG A 59 -11.91 14.19 5.60
CA ARG A 59 -12.98 13.46 4.92
C ARG A 59 -14.32 13.53 5.65
N TYR A 60 -14.28 13.46 6.97
CA TYR A 60 -15.48 13.25 7.79
C TYR A 60 -15.79 14.42 8.76
N GLY A 61 -14.88 15.38 8.90
CA GLY A 61 -15.05 16.55 9.76
C GLY A 61 -15.31 16.16 11.22
N ASN A 62 -16.28 16.83 11.84
CA ASN A 62 -16.62 16.59 13.24
C ASN A 62 -17.29 15.24 13.51
N GLU A 63 -17.69 14.49 12.48
CA GLU A 63 -18.32 13.16 12.65
C GLU A 63 -17.38 12.13 13.27
N ILE A 64 -16.07 12.35 13.21
CA ILE A 64 -15.06 11.47 13.83
C ILE A 64 -14.73 11.86 15.28
N LEU A 65 -15.34 12.93 15.81
CA LEU A 65 -15.17 13.34 17.20
C LEU A 65 -16.19 12.62 18.09
N ALA A 66 -15.96 12.61 19.40
CA ALA A 66 -16.85 11.94 20.35
C ALA A 66 -18.30 12.42 20.21
N GLY A 67 -19.23 11.47 20.02
CA GLY A 67 -20.64 11.74 19.75
C GLY A 67 -21.02 11.86 18.26
N GLY A 68 -20.04 11.90 17.35
CA GLY A 68 -20.27 11.88 15.91
C GLY A 68 -20.52 10.46 15.37
N SER A 69 -21.20 10.36 14.23
CA SER A 69 -21.63 9.07 13.66
C SER A 69 -20.49 8.18 13.15
N LYS A 70 -19.28 8.74 13.02
CA LYS A 70 -18.07 8.09 12.50
C LYS A 70 -16.99 7.88 13.56
N TYR A 71 -17.23 8.28 14.81
CA TYR A 71 -16.25 8.19 15.89
C TYR A 71 -15.67 6.77 16.06
N ASP A 72 -16.53 5.78 16.28
CA ASP A 72 -16.09 4.40 16.52
C ASP A 72 -15.42 3.80 15.27
N GLN A 73 -15.94 4.10 14.08
CA GLN A 73 -15.36 3.63 12.82
C GLN A 73 -13.95 4.19 12.60
N SER A 74 -13.74 5.48 12.85
CA SER A 74 -12.44 6.12 12.70
C SER A 74 -11.44 5.64 13.75
N LYS A 75 -11.90 5.46 15.00
CA LYS A 75 -11.11 4.88 16.08
C LYS A 75 -10.61 3.46 15.74
N VAL A 76 -11.52 2.57 15.35
CA VAL A 76 -11.19 1.19 14.95
C VAL A 76 -10.22 1.18 13.76
N PHE A 77 -10.42 2.08 12.79
CA PHE A 77 -9.51 2.21 11.64
C PHE A 77 -8.10 2.63 12.06
N LEU A 78 -7.96 3.65 12.91
CA LEU A 78 -6.66 4.14 13.37
C LEU A 78 -5.95 3.11 14.26
N GLU A 79 -6.69 2.42 15.13
CA GLU A 79 -6.16 1.31 15.93
C GLU A 79 -5.63 0.20 15.02
N TRP A 80 -6.42 -0.27 14.05
CA TRP A 80 -5.98 -1.25 13.07
C TRP A 80 -4.78 -0.78 12.26
N ALA A 81 -4.76 0.47 11.80
CA ALA A 81 -3.65 1.02 11.03
C ALA A 81 -2.35 1.16 11.84
N SER A 82 -2.45 1.31 13.17
CA SER A 82 -1.30 1.36 14.08
C SER A 82 -0.58 0.02 14.23
N LEU A 83 -1.27 -1.09 13.96
CA LEU A 83 -0.72 -2.44 14.06
C LEU A 83 0.27 -2.76 12.92
N TYR A 84 0.25 -1.98 11.84
CA TYR A 84 0.99 -2.31 10.61
C TYR A 84 2.48 -2.64 10.83
N ASP A 85 3.20 -1.91 11.68
CA ASP A 85 4.64 -2.13 11.88
C ASP A 85 4.95 -3.30 12.84
N ASN A 86 4.03 -3.65 13.74
CA ASN A 86 4.29 -4.56 14.86
C ASN A 86 3.51 -5.88 14.78
N ALA A 87 2.50 -5.97 13.91
CA ALA A 87 1.72 -7.18 13.75
C ALA A 87 2.41 -8.20 12.83
N GLY A 88 1.99 -9.46 12.97
CA GLY A 88 2.47 -10.58 12.18
C GLY A 88 1.69 -10.76 10.88
N MET A 89 1.52 -12.02 10.47
CA MET A 89 0.88 -12.40 9.20
C MET A 89 -0.65 -12.29 9.22
N GLU A 90 -1.25 -12.07 10.39
CA GLU A 90 -2.69 -12.11 10.65
C GLU A 90 -3.45 -10.86 10.17
N VAL A 91 -2.74 -9.75 9.97
CA VAL A 91 -3.30 -8.50 9.44
C VAL A 91 -2.43 -7.95 8.32
N ARG A 92 -2.90 -6.88 7.66
CA ARG A 92 -2.09 -6.12 6.72
C ARG A 92 -0.97 -5.39 7.46
N SER A 93 0.15 -6.08 7.64
CA SER A 93 1.34 -5.61 8.33
C SER A 93 2.53 -5.48 7.38
N LYS A 94 3.60 -4.83 7.85
CA LYS A 94 4.90 -4.84 7.20
C LYS A 94 5.40 -6.28 7.08
N THR A 95 5.32 -7.08 8.15
CA THR A 95 5.72 -8.50 8.16
C THR A 95 5.08 -9.31 7.02
N LEU A 96 3.76 -9.17 6.83
CA LEU A 96 3.04 -9.84 5.74
C LEU A 96 3.54 -9.38 4.36
N GLN A 97 3.82 -8.09 4.20
CA GLN A 97 4.32 -7.54 2.94
C GLN A 97 5.75 -7.99 2.65
N GLU A 98 6.64 -8.01 3.64
CA GLU A 98 8.00 -8.54 3.48
C GLU A 98 7.98 -10.01 3.06
N HIS A 99 7.14 -10.82 3.72
CA HIS A 99 6.99 -12.22 3.38
C HIS A 99 6.47 -12.42 1.95
N TRP A 100 5.45 -11.64 1.55
CA TRP A 100 4.91 -11.69 0.20
C TRP A 100 5.93 -11.26 -0.86
N MET A 101 6.75 -10.26 -0.54
CA MET A 101 7.82 -9.76 -1.40
C MET A 101 8.99 -10.74 -1.57
N ALA A 102 9.27 -11.57 -0.55
CA ALA A 102 10.33 -12.58 -0.62
C ALA A 102 10.09 -13.65 -1.70
N ASP A 103 8.84 -13.82 -2.14
CA ASP A 103 8.46 -14.76 -3.20
C ASP A 103 8.56 -14.18 -4.63
N LEU A 104 8.91 -12.89 -4.77
CA LEU A 104 8.98 -12.24 -6.07
C LEU A 104 10.29 -12.57 -6.79
N SER A 105 10.20 -12.78 -8.10
CA SER A 105 11.37 -12.99 -8.97
C SER A 105 11.93 -11.70 -9.56
N CYS A 106 11.26 -10.56 -9.35
CA CYS A 106 11.66 -9.27 -9.88
C CYS A 106 12.31 -8.38 -8.82
N PRO A 107 13.04 -7.33 -9.23
CA PRO A 107 13.62 -6.37 -8.31
C PRO A 107 12.56 -5.65 -7.47
N ILE A 108 12.99 -5.26 -6.26
CA ILE A 108 12.17 -4.50 -5.32
C ILE A 108 12.88 -3.18 -5.00
N LEU A 109 12.29 -2.08 -5.45
CA LEU A 109 12.73 -0.74 -5.09
C LEU A 109 12.05 -0.31 -3.79
N ARG A 110 12.85 -0.14 -2.74
CA ARG A 110 12.36 0.28 -1.42
C ARG A 110 12.57 1.77 -1.23
N ILE A 111 11.50 2.49 -0.90
CA ILE A 111 11.54 3.91 -0.57
C ILE A 111 11.02 4.03 0.87
N GLU A 112 11.97 4.06 1.80
CA GLU A 112 11.70 4.02 3.24
C GLU A 112 12.10 5.36 3.87
N GLY A 113 11.11 6.15 4.29
CA GLY A 113 11.33 7.46 4.89
C GLY A 113 10.21 8.44 4.60
N ASP A 114 10.33 9.63 5.20
CA ASP A 114 9.40 10.73 4.92
C ASP A 114 9.86 11.58 3.74
N TYR A 115 9.70 11.00 2.54
CA TYR A 115 9.94 11.70 1.28
C TYR A 115 8.66 12.40 0.80
N SER A 116 8.84 13.56 0.18
CA SER A 116 7.81 14.22 -0.62
C SER A 116 7.43 13.35 -1.83
N VAL A 117 6.26 13.62 -2.40
CA VAL A 117 5.80 12.92 -3.62
C VAL A 117 6.80 13.12 -4.76
N GLU A 118 7.36 14.31 -4.91
CA GLU A 118 8.35 14.60 -5.95
C GLU A 118 9.63 13.79 -5.78
N GLU A 119 10.16 13.69 -4.56
CA GLU A 119 11.33 12.86 -4.26
C GLU A 119 11.06 11.38 -4.55
N GLN A 120 9.89 10.86 -4.14
CA GLN A 120 9.50 9.48 -4.43
C GLN A 120 9.44 9.21 -5.93
N VAL A 121 8.80 10.11 -6.70
CA VAL A 121 8.72 10.00 -8.15
C VAL A 121 10.11 10.04 -8.78
N ASN A 122 10.97 10.96 -8.34
CA ASN A 122 12.33 11.07 -8.86
C ASN A 122 13.17 9.82 -8.58
N ILE A 123 13.04 9.21 -7.39
CA ILE A 123 13.71 7.94 -7.07
C ILE A 123 13.27 6.84 -8.04
N VAL A 124 11.96 6.72 -8.30
CA VAL A 124 11.41 5.71 -9.23
C VAL A 124 11.88 5.97 -10.66
N LEU A 125 11.81 7.21 -11.14
CA LEU A 125 12.25 7.56 -12.50
C LEU A 125 13.75 7.32 -12.69
N ASN A 126 14.58 7.66 -11.71
CA ASN A 126 16.01 7.39 -11.76
C ASN A 126 16.31 5.89 -11.82
N TYR A 127 15.58 5.08 -11.05
CA TYR A 127 15.70 3.62 -11.10
C TYR A 127 15.33 3.07 -12.50
N LEU A 128 14.21 3.52 -13.07
CA LEU A 128 13.71 3.09 -14.38
C LEU A 128 14.60 3.55 -15.55
N ASN A 129 15.36 4.64 -15.40
CA ASN A 129 16.29 5.11 -16.42
C ASN A 129 17.66 4.41 -16.37
N SER A 130 17.97 3.74 -15.26
CA SER A 130 19.29 3.14 -15.01
C SER A 130 19.31 1.62 -15.20
N ASN A 131 18.16 1.00 -15.48
CA ASN A 131 17.95 -0.43 -15.65
C ASN A 131 17.04 -0.69 -16.86
#